data_AF-A0A345VFP8-F1
#
_entry.id   AF-A0A345VFP8-F1
#
_cell.length_a   1.000
_cell.length_b   1.000
_cell.length_c   1.000
_cell.angle_alpha   90.00
_cell.angle_beta   90.00
_cell.angle_gamma   90.00
#
_symmetry.space_group_name_H-M   'P 1'
#
loop_
_entity.id
_entity.type
_entity.pdbx_description
1 polymer ?
#
loop_
_entity_poly.entity_id
_entity_poly.type
_entity_poly.pdbx_seq_one_letter_code
_entity_poly.pdbx_strand_id
1 'polypeptide(L)' 'MVDGRLGIETDGAAYHMDKASFEEDRRRWNVTTRRGIPTLVVSYQLLRDHPQEFIAMVKETLNRLTAAA' A
#
# COMPACT_ATOMS: atom_id res chain seq x y z
N MET A 1 -5.17 -10.10 9.19
CA MET A 1 -3.86 -9.43 9.22
C MET A 1 -2.77 -10.50 9.28
N VAL A 2 -1.58 -10.33 8.67
CA VAL A 2 -0.42 -11.13 9.09
C VAL A 2 0.28 -10.37 10.20
N ASP A 3 0.32 -10.95 11.39
CA ASP A 3 0.91 -10.37 12.62
C ASP A 3 0.40 -8.95 12.97
N GLY A 4 -0.83 -8.59 12.61
CA GLY A 4 -1.35 -7.25 12.88
C GLY A 4 -0.83 -6.13 11.95
N ARG A 5 -0.13 -6.47 10.86
CA ARG A 5 0.56 -5.51 9.99
C ARG A 5 -0.22 -5.21 8.72
N LEU A 6 -0.32 -3.92 8.38
CA LEU A 6 -0.78 -3.39 7.09
C LEU A 6 0.37 -2.58 6.48
N GLY A 7 0.80 -2.95 5.27
CA GLY A 7 1.76 -2.15 4.50
C GLY A 7 1.07 -0.99 3.78
N ILE A 8 1.73 0.16 3.70
CA ILE A 8 1.31 1.30 2.88
C ILE A 8 2.51 1.69 2.01
N GLU A 9 2.33 1.63 0.69
CA GLU A 9 3.32 2.09 -0.28
C GLU A 9 2.80 3.37 -0.93
N THR A 10 3.63 4.42 -0.94
CA THR A 10 3.28 5.72 -1.52
C THR A 10 4.01 5.90 -2.83
N ASP A 11 3.28 5.98 -3.94
CA ASP A 11 3.84 6.02 -5.28
C ASP A 11 3.53 7.36 -5.97
N GLY A 12 4.48 7.86 -6.74
CA GLY A 12 4.34 9.05 -7.57
C GLY A 12 4.87 8.75 -8.97
N ALA A 13 4.00 8.82 -9.98
CA ALA A 13 4.35 8.51 -11.36
C ALA A 13 5.58 9.30 -11.87
N ALA A 14 5.82 10.51 -11.40
CA ALA A 14 6.99 11.31 -11.78
C ALA A 14 8.34 10.81 -11.20
N TYR A 15 8.31 9.90 -10.21
CA TYR A 15 9.49 9.49 -9.44
C TYR A 15 9.80 7.98 -9.55
N HIS A 16 8.90 7.17 -10.12
CA HIS A 16 9.03 5.71 -10.23
C HIS A 16 9.02 5.18 -11.67
N MET A 17 9.33 6.04 -12.66
CA MET A 17 9.16 5.71 -14.08
C MET A 17 10.43 5.23 -14.81
N ASP A 18 11.58 5.14 -14.14
CA ASP A 18 12.72 4.43 -14.73
C ASP A 18 12.58 2.90 -14.55
N LYS A 19 13.26 2.14 -15.41
CA LYS A 19 13.16 0.67 -15.42
C LYS A 19 13.57 0.03 -14.09
N ALA A 20 14.60 0.56 -13.43
CA ALA A 20 15.11 -0.02 -12.19
C ALA A 20 14.13 0.22 -11.04
N SER A 21 13.57 1.43 -10.95
CA SER A 21 12.53 1.80 -9.99
C SER A 21 11.28 0.93 -10.17
N PHE A 22 10.83 0.73 -11.41
CA PHE A 22 9.69 -0.15 -11.72
C PHE A 22 9.93 -1.61 -11.31
N GLU A 23 11.10 -2.17 -11.62
CA GLU A 23 11.46 -3.55 -11.26
C GLU A 23 11.58 -3.72 -9.74
N GLU A 24 12.10 -2.72 -9.04
CA GLU A 24 12.17 -2.72 -7.57
C GLU A 24 10.79 -2.69 -6.93
N ASP A 25 9.84 -1.91 -7.45
CA ASP A 25 8.45 -1.90 -6.98
C ASP A 25 7.80 -3.28 -7.14
N ARG A 26 7.99 -3.95 -8.29
CA ARG A 26 7.52 -5.34 -8.49
C ARG A 26 8.14 -6.28 -7.46
N ARG A 27 9.45 -6.15 -7.20
CA ARG A 27 10.16 -6.98 -6.23
C ARG A 27 9.60 -6.79 -4.83
N ARG A 28 9.40 -5.55 -4.37
CA ARG A 28 8.87 -5.23 -3.03
C ARG A 28 7.44 -5.73 -2.84
N TRP A 29 6.57 -5.57 -3.85
CA TRP A 29 5.18 -6.06 -3.77
C TRP A 29 5.08 -7.58 -3.74
N ASN A 30 5.97 -8.28 -4.46
CA ASN A 30 6.05 -9.74 -4.38
C ASN A 30 6.49 -10.21 -2.98
N VAL A 31 7.35 -9.46 -2.29
CA VAL A 31 7.77 -9.78 -0.92
C VAL A 31 6.60 -9.63 0.07
N THR A 32 5.84 -8.54 0.00
CA THR A 32 4.69 -8.33 0.91
C THR A 32 3.62 -9.40 0.67
N THR A 33 3.32 -9.70 -0.59
CA THR A 33 2.36 -10.75 -0.98
C THR A 33 2.77 -12.13 -0.45
N ARG A 34 4.03 -12.55 -0.66
CA ARG A 34 4.52 -13.86 -0.20
C ARG A 34 4.54 -13.99 1.32
N ARG A 35 4.62 -12.87 2.05
CA ARG A 35 4.53 -12.84 3.51
C ARG A 35 3.08 -12.71 4.00
N GLY A 36 2.09 -12.73 3.11
CA GLY A 36 0.68 -12.54 3.43
C GLY A 36 0.37 -11.15 3.99
N ILE A 37 1.24 -10.16 3.81
CA ILE A 37 1.06 -8.80 4.32
C ILE A 37 0.16 -8.05 3.34
N PRO A 38 -1.09 -7.71 3.73
CA PRO A 38 -1.94 -6.86 2.91
C PRO A 38 -1.26 -5.50 2.72
N THR A 39 -1.29 -4.98 1.51
CA THR A 39 -0.60 -3.73 1.15
C THR A 39 -1.54 -2.83 0.37
N LEU A 40 -1.72 -1.58 0.82
CA LEU A 40 -2.35 -0.53 0.02
C LEU A 40 -1.27 0.22 -0.75
N VAL A 41 -1.44 0.34 -2.06
CA VAL A 41 -0.60 1.19 -2.91
C VAL A 41 -1.39 2.48 -3.16
N VAL A 42 -0.88 3.60 -2.67
CA VAL A 42 -1.57 4.89 -2.70
C VAL A 42 -0.73 5.93 -3.43
N SER A 43 -1.36 6.84 -4.17
CA SER A 43 -0.63 7.89 -4.87
C SER A 43 -0.26 9.04 -3.93
N TYR A 44 0.80 9.77 -4.26
CA TYR A 44 1.13 11.02 -3.59
C TYR A 44 -0.04 12.02 -3.61
N GLN A 45 -0.76 12.13 -4.74
CA GLN A 45 -1.93 13.00 -4.87
C GLN A 45 -3.04 12.62 -3.90
N LEU A 46 -3.32 11.32 -3.70
CA LEU A 46 -4.30 10.87 -2.72
C LEU A 46 -3.93 11.33 -1.30
N LEU A 47 -2.65 11.23 -0.93
CA LEU A 47 -2.19 11.67 0.39
C LEU A 47 -2.26 13.19 0.56
N ARG A 48 -1.84 13.94 -0.46
CA ARG A 48 -1.75 15.40 -0.40
C ARG A 48 -3.12 16.07 -0.50
N ASP A 49 -3.91 15.65 -1.49
CA ASP A 49 -5.12 16.35 -1.91
C ASP A 49 -6.38 15.76 -1.26
N HIS A 50 -6.33 14.48 -0.88
CA HIS A 50 -7.48 13.73 -0.35
C HIS A 50 -7.14 12.94 0.93
N PRO A 51 -6.51 13.55 1.96
CA PRO A 51 -6.05 12.82 3.15
C PRO A 51 -7.18 12.12 3.92
N GLN A 52 -8.40 12.66 3.90
CA GLN A 52 -9.54 12.03 4.56
C GLN A 52 -9.99 10.74 3.87
N GLU A 53 -9.95 10.71 2.53
CA GLU A 53 -10.25 9.51 1.74
C GLU A 53 -9.20 8.43 2.01
N PHE A 54 -7.92 8.80 2.06
CA PHE A 54 -6.84 7.90 2.46
C PHE A 54 -7.07 7.30 3.86
N ILE A 55 -7.37 8.15 4.86
CA ILE A 55 -7.61 7.68 6.23
C ILE A 55 -8.83 6.75 6.28
N ALA A 56 -9.90 7.06 5.55
CA ALA A 56 -11.08 6.19 5.46
C ALA A 56 -10.73 4.83 4.86
N MET A 57 -9.96 4.80 3.77
CA MET A 57 -9.48 3.58 3.12
C MET A 57 -8.63 2.72 4.05
N VAL A 58 -7.71 3.33 4.81
CA VAL A 58 -6.89 2.63 5.82
C VAL A 58 -7.79 2.02 6.89
N LYS A 59 -8.74 2.79 7.46
CA LYS A 59 -9.67 2.31 8.48
C LYS A 59 -10.53 1.15 7.99
N GLU A 60 -11.09 1.27 6.79
CA GLU A 60 -11.91 0.21 6.19
C GLU A 60 -11.08 -1.07 6.00
N THR A 61 -9.86 -0.94 5.49
CA THR A 61 -8.95 -2.07 5.27
C THR A 61 -8.63 -2.76 6.60
N LEU A 62 -8.28 -2.00 7.64
CA LEU A 62 -8.02 -2.55 8.97
C LEU A 62 -9.24 -3.29 9.53
N ASN A 63 -10.44 -2.70 9.40
CA ASN A 63 -11.67 -3.35 9.85
C ASN A 63 -11.93 -4.68 9.14
N ARG A 64 -11.76 -4.74 7.81
CA ARG A 64 -11.90 -5.98 7.03
C ARG A 64 -10.88 -7.03 7.44
N LEU A 65 -9.63 -6.63 7.65
CA LEU A 65 -8.55 -7.54 8.03
C LEU A 65 -8.67 -8.09 9.45
N THR A 66 -9.32 -7.36 10.35
CA THR A 66 -9.69 -7.82 11.70
C THR A 66 -10.87 -8.78 11.66
N ALA A 67 -11.89 -8.50 10.84
CA ALA A 67 -13.06 -9.37 10.71
C ALA A 67 -12.77 -10.73 10.05
N ALA A 68 -11.70 -10.80 9.26
CA ALA A 68 -11.26 -12.03 8.57
C ALA A 68 -10.23 -12.85 9.36
N ALA A 69 -9.80 -12.38 10.54
CA ALA A 69 -8.84 -13.06 11.42
C ALA A 69 -9.58 -13.81 12.54
#